data_AF-A0A550BV45-F1
#
_entry.id   AF-A0A550BV45-F1
#
_cell.length_a   1.000
_cell.length_b   1.000
_cell.length_c   1.000
_cell.angle_alpha   90.00
_cell.angle_beta   90.00
_cell.angle_gamma   90.00
#
_symmetry.space_group_name_H-M   'P 1'
#
loop_
_entity.id
_entity.type
_entity.pdbx_description
1 polymer ?
#
loop_
_entity_poly.entity_id
_entity_poly.type
_entity_poly.pdbx_seq_one_letter_code
_entity_poly.pdbx_strand_id
1 'polypeptide(L)'
;RFNADQGGQIVLRELKMVVRFPAGSTVLIPSAIITHYNTSIAPDETRYSVTQYTAGAIFRFVEHGCQLDEQYYKGMSKQQLRDAQAANAAQADKGRSKLSRLSELRAEA
;
A
#
# COMPACT_ATOMS: atom_id res chain seq x y z
N ARG A 1 -27.61 7.76 -7.62
CA ARG A 1 -26.36 7.93 -8.45
C ARG A 1 -25.30 8.55 -7.55
N PHE A 2 -24.08 8.01 -7.49
CA PHE A 2 -23.03 8.51 -6.59
C PHE A 2 -22.65 9.98 -6.81
N ASN A 3 -22.54 10.74 -5.71
CA ASN A 3 -22.02 12.10 -5.62
C ASN A 3 -20.81 12.19 -4.67
N ALA A 4 -19.62 12.49 -5.21
CA ALA A 4 -18.37 12.55 -4.45
C ALA A 4 -18.27 13.74 -3.47
N ASP A 5 -19.17 14.72 -3.58
CA ASP A 5 -19.23 15.85 -2.64
C ASP A 5 -20.03 15.51 -1.37
N GLN A 6 -20.81 14.42 -1.37
CA GLN A 6 -21.69 14.02 -0.26
C GLN A 6 -21.16 12.81 0.52
N GLY A 7 -20.23 12.03 -0.04
CA GLY A 7 -19.70 10.84 0.62
C GLY A 7 -18.65 10.10 -0.21
N GLY A 8 -18.24 8.93 0.27
CA GLY A 8 -17.26 8.08 -0.42
C GLY A 8 -15.85 8.66 -0.53
N GLN A 9 -15.48 9.64 0.29
CA GLN A 9 -14.11 10.13 0.35
C GLN A 9 -13.16 9.02 0.80
N ILE A 10 -11.91 9.06 0.32
CA ILE A 10 -10.85 8.19 0.80
C ILE A 10 -10.19 8.87 2.01
N VAL A 11 -10.15 8.19 3.14
CA VAL A 11 -9.43 8.64 4.33
C VAL A 11 -8.05 7.99 4.35
N LEU A 12 -7.01 8.78 4.57
CA LEU A 12 -5.62 8.33 4.74
C LEU A 12 -5.17 8.72 6.16
N ARG A 13 -5.20 7.77 7.10
CA ARG A 13 -5.14 8.04 8.54
C ARG A 13 -3.82 8.70 8.97
N GLU A 14 -2.68 8.09 8.62
CA GLU A 14 -1.35 8.54 9.03
C GLU A 14 -0.98 9.89 8.41
N LEU A 15 -1.56 10.20 7.24
CA LEU A 15 -1.39 11.49 6.57
C LEU A 15 -2.35 12.57 7.08
N LYS A 16 -3.35 12.20 7.90
CA LYS A 16 -4.43 13.08 8.36
C LYS A 16 -5.16 13.76 7.19
N MET A 17 -5.38 13.00 6.11
CA MET A 17 -5.99 13.51 4.88
C MET A 17 -7.34 12.83 4.62
N VAL A 18 -8.28 13.63 4.12
CA VAL A 18 -9.54 13.17 3.54
C VAL A 18 -9.58 13.66 2.10
N VAL A 19 -9.68 12.74 1.15
CA VAL A 19 -9.55 13.02 -0.28
C VAL A 19 -10.89 12.79 -0.95
N ARG A 20 -11.44 13.84 -1.59
CA ARG A 20 -12.60 13.70 -2.48
C ARG A 20 -12.24 12.75 -3.62
N PHE A 21 -13.08 11.75 -3.88
CA PHE A 21 -12.78 10.73 -4.89
C PHE A 21 -13.92 10.57 -5.92
N PRO A 22 -13.96 11.42 -6.96
CA PRO A 22 -14.92 11.34 -8.05
C PRO A 22 -14.88 10.02 -8.84
N ALA A 23 -15.98 9.68 -9.51
CA ALA A 23 -15.99 8.60 -10.49
C ALA A 23 -14.96 8.88 -11.60
N GLY A 24 -14.22 7.84 -12.01
CA GLY A 24 -13.12 7.96 -12.98
C GLY A 24 -11.79 8.41 -12.39
N SER A 25 -11.72 8.73 -11.09
CA SER A 25 -10.44 9.02 -10.43
C SER A 25 -9.63 7.76 -10.17
N THR A 26 -8.30 7.91 -10.17
CA THR A 26 -7.34 6.85 -9.85
C THR A 26 -6.40 7.34 -8.75
N VAL A 27 -5.97 6.44 -7.88
CA VAL A 27 -4.97 6.72 -6.85
C VAL A 27 -4.03 5.54 -6.67
N LEU A 28 -2.76 5.84 -6.42
CA LEU A 28 -1.77 4.87 -5.97
C LEU A 28 -1.55 5.09 -4.47
N ILE A 29 -1.86 4.07 -3.66
CA ILE A 29 -1.72 4.11 -2.20
C ILE A 29 -0.71 3.05 -1.78
N PRO A 30 0.32 3.39 -0.97
CA PRO A 30 1.18 2.39 -0.36
C PRO A 30 0.43 1.70 0.79
N SER A 31 -0.49 0.80 0.42
CA SER A 31 -1.49 0.17 1.30
C SER A 31 -0.91 -0.55 2.52
N ALA A 32 0.34 -1.02 2.45
CA ALA A 32 0.97 -1.75 3.56
C ALA A 32 1.41 -0.82 4.71
N ILE A 33 1.51 0.49 4.46
CA ILE A 33 2.04 1.47 5.44
C ILE A 33 1.06 2.61 5.75
N ILE A 34 -0.06 2.70 5.02
CA ILE A 34 -1.10 3.72 5.25
C ILE A 34 -2.44 3.01 5.44
N THR A 35 -3.01 3.21 6.62
CA THR A 35 -4.39 2.81 6.92
C THR A 35 -5.31 3.70 6.10
N HIS A 36 -6.09 3.07 5.22
CA HIS A 36 -7.02 3.77 4.34
C HIS A 36 -8.38 3.07 4.29
N TYR A 37 -9.42 3.86 4.11
CA TYR A 37 -10.80 3.40 4.03
C TYR A 37 -11.67 4.45 3.35
N ASN A 38 -12.85 4.02 2.88
CA ASN A 38 -13.84 4.93 2.32
C ASN A 38 -14.83 5.36 3.42
N THR A 39 -15.29 6.61 3.36
CA THR A 39 -16.51 7.01 4.09
C THR A 39 -17.75 6.40 3.43
N SER A 40 -18.85 6.36 4.18
CA SER A 40 -20.15 5.92 3.65
C SER A 40 -20.61 6.80 2.48
N ILE A 41 -21.38 6.21 1.58
CA ILE A 41 -22.18 6.91 0.55
C ILE A 41 -23.64 7.02 1.01
N ALA A 42 -24.47 7.79 0.31
CA ALA A 42 -25.89 7.87 0.67
C ALA A 42 -26.64 6.55 0.36
N PRO A 43 -27.75 6.24 1.06
CA PRO A 43 -28.44 4.95 0.94
C PRO A 43 -28.94 4.59 -0.47
N ASP A 44 -29.24 5.59 -1.29
CA ASP A 44 -29.73 5.47 -2.68
C ASP A 44 -28.61 5.60 -3.73
N GLU A 45 -27.35 5.64 -3.29
CA GLU A 45 -26.18 5.70 -4.16
C GLU A 45 -25.57 4.33 -4.41
N THR A 46 -24.90 4.22 -5.55
CA THR A 46 -24.12 3.04 -5.91
C THR A 46 -22.79 3.49 -6.48
N ARG A 47 -21.70 2.92 -5.99
CA ARG A 47 -20.34 3.20 -6.43
C ARG A 47 -19.59 1.89 -6.63
N TYR A 48 -18.86 1.80 -7.73
CA TYR A 48 -17.96 0.71 -8.03
C TYR A 48 -16.52 1.21 -7.99
N SER A 49 -15.59 0.33 -7.62
CA SER A 49 -14.15 0.57 -7.68
C SER A 49 -13.43 -0.70 -8.10
N VAL A 50 -12.32 -0.54 -8.80
CA VAL A 50 -11.41 -1.63 -9.13
C VAL A 50 -10.09 -1.35 -8.41
N THR A 51 -9.58 -2.34 -7.69
CA THR A 51 -8.30 -2.26 -6.99
C THR A 51 -7.35 -3.28 -7.58
N GLN A 52 -6.15 -2.83 -7.94
CA GLN A 52 -5.04 -3.69 -8.28
C GLN A 52 -4.01 -3.62 -7.15
N TYR A 53 -3.57 -4.77 -6.65
CA TYR A 53 -2.54 -4.85 -5.62
C TYR A 53 -1.66 -6.08 -5.85
N THR A 54 -0.44 -6.04 -5.32
CA THR A 54 0.43 -7.22 -5.24
C THR A 54 0.80 -7.44 -3.79
N ALA A 55 0.60 -8.67 -3.30
CA ALA A 55 0.92 -9.01 -1.93
C ALA A 55 2.44 -8.99 -1.69
N GLY A 56 2.88 -8.40 -0.57
CA GLY A 56 4.30 -8.35 -0.19
C GLY A 56 4.96 -9.73 -0.08
N ALA A 57 4.19 -10.75 0.28
CA ALA A 57 4.67 -12.13 0.37
C ALA A 57 5.14 -12.71 -0.98
N ILE A 58 4.60 -12.24 -2.11
CA ILE A 58 5.03 -12.69 -3.44
C ILE A 58 6.47 -12.23 -3.72
N PHE A 59 6.81 -10.99 -3.34
CA PHE A 59 8.17 -10.49 -3.49
C PHE A 59 9.15 -11.26 -2.60
N ARG A 60 8.78 -11.52 -1.34
CA ARG A 60 9.60 -12.34 -0.42
C ARG A 60 9.81 -13.75 -0.95
N PHE A 61 8.77 -14.39 -1.48
CA PHE A 61 8.88 -15.72 -2.08
C PHE A 61 9.94 -15.75 -3.20
N VAL A 62 9.94 -14.74 -4.07
CA VAL A 62 10.95 -14.62 -5.14
C VAL A 62 12.34 -14.35 -4.56
N GLU A 63 12.47 -13.46 -3.57
CA GLU A 63 13.75 -13.18 -2.88
C GLU A 63 14.28 -14.43 -2.14
N HIS A 64 13.41 -15.30 -1.68
CA HIS A 64 13.73 -16.59 -1.07
C HIS A 64 14.03 -17.70 -2.09
N GLY A 65 14.17 -17.37 -3.38
CA GLY A 65 14.45 -18.36 -4.43
C GLY A 65 13.26 -19.27 -4.73
N CYS A 66 12.05 -18.71 -4.68
CA CYS A 66 10.79 -19.44 -4.85
C CYS A 66 10.57 -20.52 -3.78
N GLN A 67 10.92 -20.21 -2.53
CA GLN A 67 10.71 -21.07 -1.37
C GLN A 67 9.77 -20.41 -0.37
N LEU A 68 9.00 -21.24 0.34
CA LEU A 68 8.24 -20.77 1.50
C LEU A 68 9.21 -20.36 2.63
N ASP A 69 8.79 -19.41 3.47
CA ASP A 69 9.58 -18.89 4.59
C ASP A 69 10.14 -20.03 5.47
N GLU A 70 9.35 -21.07 5.76
CA GLU A 70 9.80 -22.23 6.54
C GLU A 70 11.03 -22.91 5.93
N GLN A 71 11.04 -23.09 4.60
CA GLN A 71 12.15 -23.73 3.89
C GLN A 71 13.35 -22.80 3.81
N TYR A 72 13.12 -21.52 3.52
CA TYR A 72 14.17 -20.52 3.39
C TYR A 72 14.92 -20.32 4.71
N TYR A 73 14.21 -20.26 5.84
CA TYR A 73 14.81 -20.06 7.17
C TYR A 73 15.39 -21.35 7.77
N LYS A 74 15.16 -22.52 7.15
CA LYS A 74 15.59 -23.81 7.68
C LYS A 74 17.11 -23.91 7.76
N GLY A 75 17.63 -24.22 8.95
CA GLY A 75 19.06 -24.39 9.17
C GLY A 75 19.86 -23.10 9.26
N MET A 76 19.22 -21.93 9.20
CA MET A 76 19.88 -20.66 9.45
C MET A 76 20.32 -20.54 10.92
N SER A 77 21.50 -19.99 11.12
CA SER A 77 21.99 -19.60 12.44
C SER A 77 21.15 -18.47 13.04
N LYS A 78 21.25 -18.27 14.36
CA LYS A 78 20.58 -17.16 15.05
C LYS A 78 20.98 -15.79 14.49
N GLN A 79 22.22 -15.63 13.99
CA GLN A 79 22.66 -14.38 13.39
C GLN A 79 21.96 -14.15 12.04
N GLN A 80 21.94 -15.16 11.17
CA GLN A 80 21.27 -15.08 9.86
C GLN A 80 19.77 -14.78 9.99
N LEU A 81 19.09 -15.38 10.97
CA LEU A 81 17.68 -15.08 11.25
C LEU A 81 17.47 -13.62 11.69
N ARG A 82 18.36 -13.08 12.53
CA ARG A 82 18.31 -11.67 12.93
C ARG A 82 18.52 -10.73 11.75
N ASP A 83 19.49 -11.05 10.89
CA ASP A 83 19.80 -10.24 9.72
C ASP A 83 18.62 -10.24 8.73
N ALA A 84 17.99 -11.40 8.51
CA ALA A 84 16.79 -11.50 7.67
C ALA A 84 15.59 -10.75 8.26
N GLN A 85 15.39 -10.79 9.57
CA GLN A 85 14.34 -10.01 10.25
C GLN A 85 14.59 -8.50 10.11
N ALA A 86 15.84 -8.06 10.26
CA ALA A 86 16.21 -6.65 10.07
C ALA A 86 15.98 -6.19 8.62
N ALA A 87 16.35 -7.02 7.64
CA ALA A 87 16.07 -6.76 6.22
C ALA A 87 14.56 -6.65 5.94
N ASN A 88 13.76 -7.57 6.49
CA ASN A 88 12.30 -7.54 6.37
C ASN A 88 11.69 -6.25 6.97
N ALA A 89 12.19 -5.82 8.14
CA ALA A 89 11.73 -4.58 8.78
C ALA A 89 12.03 -3.33 7.94
N ALA A 90 13.15 -3.30 7.22
CA ALA A 90 13.54 -2.18 6.35
C ALA A 90 12.75 -2.12 5.03
N GLN A 91 12.01 -3.17 4.66
CA GLN A 91 11.36 -3.27 3.35
C GLN A 91 10.29 -2.18 3.13
N ALA A 92 9.60 -1.76 4.20
CA ALA A 92 8.61 -0.68 4.14
C ALA A 92 9.26 0.65 3.70
N ASP A 93 10.43 0.98 4.25
CA ASP A 93 11.17 2.19 3.91
C ASP A 93 11.76 2.15 2.51
N LYS A 94 12.25 0.98 2.09
CA LYS A 94 12.68 0.74 0.70
C LYS A 94 11.52 0.87 -0.29
N GLY A 95 10.32 0.44 0.07
CA GLY A 95 9.12 0.63 -0.75
C GLY A 95 8.73 2.10 -0.84
N ARG A 96 8.76 2.81 0.30
CA ARG A 96 8.45 4.24 0.40
C ARG A 96 9.40 5.10 -0.44
N SER A 97 10.69 4.77 -0.46
CA SER A 97 11.70 5.54 -1.20
C SER A 97 11.58 5.42 -2.72
N LYS A 98 10.80 4.47 -3.24
CA LYS A 98 10.50 4.33 -4.67
C LYS A 98 9.35 5.21 -5.15
N LEU A 99 8.62 5.87 -4.25
CA LEU A 99 7.56 6.80 -4.61
C LEU A 99 8.14 8.20 -4.84
N SER A 100 7.66 8.87 -5.88
CA SER A 100 8.03 10.27 -6.15
C SER A 100 7.57 11.19 -5.02
N ARG A 101 8.41 12.16 -4.69
CA ARG A 101 8.08 13.26 -3.79
C ARG A 101 7.21 14.27 -4.54
N LEU A 102 6.37 15.00 -3.79
CA LEU A 102 5.57 16.07 -4.37
C LEU A 102 6.43 17.16 -5.03
N SER A 103 7.62 17.43 -4.48
CA SER A 103 8.58 18.37 -5.06
C SER A 103 9.10 17.93 -6.43
N GLU A 104 9.29 16.62 -6.63
CA GLU A 104 9.75 16.05 -7.91
C GLU A 104 8.65 16.18 -8.95
N LEU A 105 7.42 15.77 -8.60
CA LEU A 105 6.26 15.89 -9.50
C LEU A 105 5.94 17.33 -9.90
N ARG A 106 6.14 18.30 -8.99
CA ARG A 106 5.91 19.72 -9.27
C ARG A 106 6.99 20.35 -10.15
N ALA A 107 8.20 19.78 -10.19
CA ALA A 107 9.26 20.28 -11.04
C ALA A 107 9.07 19.86 -12.51
N GLU A 108 8.24 18.84 -12.75
CA GLU A 108 7.94 18.29 -14.08
C GLU A 108 6.62 18.83 -14.69
N ALA A 109 5.87 19.63 -13.94
CA ALA A 109 4.59 20.22 -14.34
C ALA A 109 4.73 21.69 -14.77
#